data_AF-A0A371DP38-F1
#
_entry.id   AF-A0A371DP38-F1
#
_cell.length_a   1.000
_cell.length_b   1.000
_cell.length_c   1.000
_cell.angle_alpha   90.00
_cell.angle_beta   90.00
_cell.angle_gamma   90.00
#
_symmetry.space_group_name_H-M   'P 1'
#
loop_
_entity.id
_entity.type
_entity.pdbx_description
1 polymer ?
#
loop_
_entity_poly.entity_id
_entity_poly.type
_entity_poly.pdbx_seq_one_letter_code
_entity_poly.pdbx_strand_id
1 'polypeptide(L)'
;MSAPETDEDKKLEAALQLPERIRSKQKAIEVHETSLQECRARVVRLVERINEAQPALEAKLVTALSTLPPELHAPRVAEADVVAATIETALLKLSLVRARAHRALYGYALPNRPDATISRAVAAAYEMLKERQRAQEAETQKLDRQIEQYESMLRLVDGRDGSFGQVVKDMARVKRETEECRKDLRRLGWTGD
;
A
#
# COMPACT_ATOMS: atom_id res chain seq x y z
N MET A 1 6.04 -5.92 63.18
CA MET A 1 6.77 -4.98 62.29
C MET A 1 7.89 -5.79 61.64
N SER A 2 7.66 -6.27 60.42
CA SER A 2 8.60 -7.11 59.66
C SER A 2 9.44 -6.18 58.77
N ALA A 3 10.76 -6.23 58.95
CA ALA A 3 11.73 -5.36 58.30
C ALA A 3 11.92 -5.71 56.80
N PRO A 4 12.25 -4.74 55.94
CA PRO A 4 12.34 -4.91 54.49
C PRO A 4 13.71 -5.49 54.06
N GLU A 5 14.14 -6.61 54.63
CA GLU A 5 15.48 -7.20 54.35
C GLU A 5 15.54 -8.03 53.05
N THR A 6 14.46 -8.12 52.28
CA THR A 6 14.39 -9.15 51.24
C THR A 6 14.78 -8.70 49.83
N ASP A 7 15.15 -7.44 49.62
CA ASP A 7 15.40 -6.90 48.27
C ASP A 7 16.84 -6.40 48.07
N GLU A 8 17.48 -5.81 49.09
CA GLU A 8 18.88 -5.38 49.03
C GLU A 8 19.85 -6.56 49.14
N ASP A 9 19.57 -7.55 50.00
CA ASP A 9 20.39 -8.75 50.12
C ASP A 9 20.33 -9.61 48.85
N LYS A 10 19.16 -9.67 48.18
CA LYS A 10 19.02 -10.31 46.87
C LYS A 10 19.78 -9.58 45.77
N LYS A 11 19.85 -8.25 45.82
CA LYS A 11 20.65 -7.44 44.87
C LYS A 11 22.14 -7.65 45.08
N LEU A 12 22.60 -7.76 46.33
CA LEU A 12 23.99 -8.05 46.67
C LEU A 12 24.40 -9.46 46.25
N GLU A 13 23.57 -10.47 46.50
CA GLU A 13 23.80 -11.84 46.00
C GLU A 13 23.80 -11.89 44.47
N ALA A 14 22.89 -11.17 43.81
CA ALA A 14 22.87 -11.05 42.35
C ALA A 14 24.11 -10.33 41.80
N ALA A 15 24.64 -9.33 42.50
CA ALA A 15 25.87 -8.62 42.15
C ALA A 15 27.12 -9.49 42.32
N LEU A 16 27.14 -10.36 43.33
CA LEU A 16 28.23 -11.32 43.56
C LEU A 16 28.25 -12.45 42.52
N GLN A 17 27.08 -12.87 42.02
CA GLN A 17 26.96 -13.89 40.96
C GLN A 17 27.13 -13.35 39.53
N LEU A 18 27.13 -12.03 39.37
CA LEU A 18 27.20 -11.34 38.07
C LEU A 18 28.48 -11.69 37.27
N PRO A 19 29.68 -11.75 37.86
CA PRO A 19 30.91 -12.16 37.16
C PRO A 19 30.84 -13.59 36.61
N GLU A 20 30.24 -14.53 37.36
CA GLU A 20 30.09 -15.93 36.92
C GLU A 20 29.05 -16.05 35.79
N ARG A 21 27.97 -15.27 35.87
CA ARG A 21 26.97 -15.15 34.80
C ARG A 21 27.57 -14.54 33.54
N ILE A 22 28.45 -13.54 33.66
CA ILE A 22 29.17 -12.97 32.52
C ILE A 22 30.10 -14.01 31.90
N ARG A 23 30.89 -14.74 32.71
CA ARG A 23 31.80 -15.79 32.22
C ARG A 23 31.07 -16.94 31.52
N SER A 24 29.94 -17.38 32.07
CA SER A 24 29.11 -18.42 31.44
C SER A 24 28.48 -17.94 30.13
N LYS A 25 28.06 -16.68 30.05
CA LYS A 25 27.57 -16.08 28.80
C LYS A 25 28.66 -15.92 27.76
N GLN A 26 29.88 -15.53 28.15
CA GLN A 26 31.03 -15.49 27.25
C GLN A 26 31.35 -16.86 26.65
N LYS A 27 31.41 -17.90 27.49
CA LYS A 27 31.59 -19.29 27.02
C LYS A 27 30.48 -19.74 26.07
N ALA A 28 29.22 -19.37 26.37
CA ALA A 28 28.10 -19.69 25.47
C ALA A 28 28.24 -18.97 24.11
N ILE A 29 28.67 -17.70 24.11
CA ILE A 29 28.93 -16.95 22.88
C ILE A 29 30.04 -17.62 22.06
N GLU A 30 31.15 -18.02 22.67
CA GLU A 30 32.25 -18.73 21.98
C GLU A 30 31.77 -20.06 21.35
N VAL A 31 30.94 -20.83 22.04
CA VAL A 31 30.34 -22.06 21.50
C VAL A 31 29.38 -21.75 20.33
N HIS A 32 28.59 -20.68 20.44
CA HIS A 32 27.72 -20.26 19.34
C HIS A 32 28.51 -19.74 18.14
N GLU A 33 29.59 -19.01 18.35
CA GLU A 33 30.46 -18.53 17.27
C GLU A 33 31.14 -19.68 16.52
N THR A 34 31.65 -20.68 17.23
CA THR A 34 32.25 -21.87 16.60
C THR A 34 31.21 -22.66 15.79
N SER A 35 30.02 -22.91 16.35
CA SER A 35 28.95 -23.59 15.61
C SER A 35 28.45 -22.80 14.39
N LEU A 36 28.40 -21.45 14.46
CA LEU A 36 28.07 -20.59 13.33
C LEU A 36 29.14 -20.64 12.23
N GLN A 37 30.42 -20.67 12.61
CA GLN A 37 31.53 -20.82 11.66
C GLN A 37 31.47 -22.17 10.95
N GLU A 38 31.19 -23.25 11.66
CA GLU A 38 30.99 -24.59 11.07
C GLU A 38 29.80 -24.61 10.10
N CYS A 39 28.67 -24.02 10.49
CA CYS A 39 27.50 -23.90 9.63
C CYS A 39 27.82 -23.10 8.37
N ARG A 40 28.52 -21.96 8.51
CA ARG A 40 28.94 -21.13 7.37
C ARG A 40 29.86 -21.92 6.44
N ALA A 41 30.85 -22.62 6.96
CA ALA A 41 31.76 -23.44 6.16
C ALA A 41 31.03 -24.59 5.43
N ARG A 42 30.00 -25.15 6.05
CA ARG A 42 29.14 -26.15 5.41
C ARG A 42 28.30 -25.56 4.28
N VAL A 43 27.70 -24.38 4.47
CA VAL A 43 26.92 -23.70 3.43
C VAL A 43 27.80 -23.34 2.25
N VAL A 44 29.00 -22.78 2.48
CA VAL A 44 29.95 -22.44 1.40
C VAL A 44 30.30 -23.67 0.58
N ARG A 45 30.65 -24.79 1.22
CA ARG A 45 30.93 -26.05 0.50
C ARG A 45 29.74 -26.57 -0.30
N LEU A 46 28.50 -26.39 0.19
CA LEU A 46 27.32 -26.78 -0.56
C LEU A 46 27.11 -25.89 -1.78
N VAL A 47 27.32 -24.58 -1.65
CA VAL A 47 27.24 -23.63 -2.76
C VAL A 47 28.28 -23.94 -3.82
N GLU A 48 29.53 -24.22 -3.43
CA GLU A 48 30.60 -24.64 -4.35
C GLU A 48 30.20 -25.91 -5.11
N ARG A 49 29.71 -26.94 -4.40
CA ARG A 49 29.23 -28.18 -5.04
C ARG A 49 28.07 -27.97 -5.99
N ILE A 50 27.14 -27.08 -5.68
CA ILE A 50 26.02 -26.72 -6.58
C ILE A 50 26.55 -26.03 -7.83
N ASN A 51 27.45 -25.06 -7.65
CA ASN A 51 28.05 -24.31 -8.74
C ASN A 51 28.90 -25.18 -9.67
N GLU A 52 29.51 -26.26 -9.16
CA GLU A 52 30.23 -27.25 -9.98
C GLU A 52 29.28 -28.27 -10.65
N ALA A 53 28.23 -28.70 -9.94
CA ALA A 53 27.30 -29.71 -10.44
C ALA A 53 26.40 -29.16 -11.57
N GLN A 54 25.99 -27.89 -11.48
CA GLN A 54 25.10 -27.26 -12.45
C GLN A 54 25.65 -27.26 -13.89
N PRO A 55 26.87 -26.76 -14.18
CA PRO A 55 27.41 -26.76 -15.53
C PRO A 55 27.65 -28.18 -16.06
N ALA A 56 28.02 -29.13 -15.18
CA ALA A 56 28.14 -30.54 -15.57
C ALA A 56 26.80 -31.16 -15.96
N LEU A 57 25.71 -30.77 -15.29
CA LEU A 57 24.37 -31.24 -15.61
C LEU A 57 23.86 -30.64 -16.92
N GLU A 58 24.09 -29.35 -17.14
CA GLU A 58 23.76 -28.64 -18.38
C GLU A 58 24.52 -29.23 -19.58
N ALA A 59 25.82 -29.49 -19.44
CA ALA A 59 26.61 -30.14 -20.47
C ALA A 59 26.09 -31.56 -20.81
N LYS A 60 25.70 -32.34 -19.80
CA LYS A 60 25.07 -33.66 -19.99
C LYS A 60 23.72 -33.55 -20.70
N LEU A 61 22.90 -32.56 -20.36
CA LEU A 61 21.62 -32.31 -21.01
C LEU A 61 21.81 -31.96 -22.49
N VAL A 62 22.72 -31.05 -22.81
CA VAL A 62 23.05 -30.66 -24.19
C VAL A 62 23.54 -31.87 -24.98
N THR A 63 24.38 -32.72 -24.38
CA THR A 63 24.86 -33.94 -25.01
C THR A 63 23.73 -34.96 -25.21
N ALA A 64 22.85 -35.13 -24.23
CA ALA A 64 21.68 -36.01 -24.35
C ALA A 64 20.73 -35.54 -25.46
N LEU A 65 20.52 -34.23 -25.58
CA LEU A 65 19.70 -33.63 -26.63
C LEU A 65 20.35 -33.73 -28.02
N SER A 66 21.69 -33.65 -28.12
CA SER A 66 22.41 -33.77 -29.39
C SER A 66 22.61 -35.22 -29.86
N THR A 67 22.61 -36.17 -28.93
CA THR A 67 22.66 -37.61 -29.21
C THR A 67 21.28 -38.22 -29.49
N LEU A 68 20.20 -37.46 -29.26
CA LEU A 68 18.85 -37.89 -29.62
C LEU A 68 18.79 -38.10 -31.16
N PRO A 69 18.30 -39.26 -31.64
CA PRO A 69 18.25 -39.54 -33.06
C PRO A 69 17.50 -38.43 -33.82
N PRO A 70 18.02 -37.95 -34.96
CA PRO A 70 17.37 -36.92 -35.77
C PRO A 70 15.96 -37.35 -36.23
N GLU A 71 15.71 -38.66 -36.31
CA GLU A 71 14.42 -39.30 -36.60
C GLU A 71 13.33 -38.97 -35.57
N LEU A 72 13.69 -38.69 -34.32
CA LEU A 72 12.76 -38.25 -33.27
C LEU A 72 12.66 -36.71 -33.18
N HIS A 73 13.67 -36.00 -33.68
CA HIS A 73 13.70 -34.53 -33.66
C HIS A 73 12.91 -33.94 -34.83
N ALA A 74 13.06 -34.49 -36.04
CA ALA A 74 12.34 -34.07 -37.23
C ALA A 74 10.80 -34.02 -37.06
N PRO A 75 10.11 -35.04 -36.51
CA PRO A 75 8.66 -34.95 -36.30
C PRO A 75 8.28 -33.89 -35.26
N ARG A 76 9.07 -33.72 -34.19
CA ARG A 76 8.81 -32.69 -33.18
C ARG A 76 8.95 -31.27 -33.75
N VAL A 77 9.94 -31.04 -34.60
CA VAL A 77 10.13 -29.76 -35.30
C VAL A 77 8.98 -29.54 -36.28
N ALA A 78 8.61 -30.55 -37.07
CA ALA A 78 7.48 -30.44 -37.99
C ALA A 78 6.15 -30.18 -37.26
N GLU A 79 5.89 -30.83 -36.12
CA GLU A 79 4.73 -30.56 -35.27
C GLU A 79 4.75 -29.12 -34.73
N ALA A 80 5.90 -28.64 -34.26
CA ALA A 80 6.06 -27.26 -33.79
C ALA A 80 5.82 -26.25 -34.92
N ASP A 81 6.32 -26.51 -36.13
CA ASP A 81 6.11 -25.67 -37.31
C ASP A 81 4.64 -25.65 -37.74
N VAL A 82 3.96 -26.79 -37.71
CA VAL A 82 2.52 -26.88 -37.99
C VAL A 82 1.74 -26.10 -36.95
N VAL A 83 2.07 -26.24 -35.65
CA VAL A 83 1.42 -25.47 -34.58
C VAL A 83 1.65 -23.97 -34.78
N ALA A 84 2.89 -23.55 -35.05
CA ALA A 84 3.21 -22.15 -35.34
C ALA A 84 2.40 -21.62 -36.53
N ALA A 85 2.37 -22.34 -37.65
CA ALA A 85 1.57 -21.97 -38.82
C ALA A 85 0.06 -21.91 -38.51
N THR A 86 -0.46 -22.82 -37.68
CA THR A 86 -1.88 -22.77 -37.27
C THR A 86 -2.19 -21.54 -36.41
N ILE A 87 -1.28 -21.16 -35.50
CA ILE A 87 -1.42 -19.96 -34.68
C ILE A 87 -1.37 -18.72 -35.57
N GLU A 88 -0.39 -18.62 -36.47
CA GLU A 88 -0.27 -17.52 -37.41
C GLU A 88 -1.51 -17.38 -38.29
N THR A 89 -1.99 -18.47 -38.89
CA THR A 89 -3.21 -18.44 -39.70
C THR A 89 -4.44 -18.08 -38.89
N ALA A 90 -4.55 -18.52 -37.63
CA ALA A 90 -5.64 -18.13 -36.74
C ALA A 90 -5.59 -16.63 -36.39
N LEU A 91 -4.39 -16.09 -36.11
CA LEU A 91 -4.19 -14.66 -35.86
C LEU A 91 -4.51 -13.82 -37.11
N LEU A 92 -4.09 -14.27 -38.30
CA LEU A 92 -4.45 -13.62 -39.56
C LEU A 92 -5.97 -13.63 -39.77
N LYS A 93 -6.65 -14.76 -39.55
CA LYS A 93 -8.12 -14.85 -39.61
C LYS A 93 -8.79 -13.91 -38.62
N LEU A 94 -8.32 -13.87 -37.37
CA LEU A 94 -8.88 -12.99 -36.34
C LEU A 94 -8.65 -11.51 -36.68
N SER A 95 -7.47 -11.16 -37.21
CA SER A 95 -7.18 -9.81 -37.69
C SER A 95 -8.12 -9.40 -38.83
N LEU A 96 -8.41 -10.31 -39.76
CA LEU A 96 -9.35 -10.09 -40.86
C LEU A 96 -10.78 -9.91 -40.35
N VAL A 97 -11.23 -10.76 -39.43
CA VAL A 97 -12.55 -10.64 -38.80
C VAL A 97 -12.66 -9.32 -38.06
N ARG A 98 -11.65 -8.94 -37.27
CA ARG A 98 -11.59 -7.66 -36.58
C ARG A 98 -11.65 -6.48 -37.55
N ALA A 99 -10.89 -6.53 -38.66
CA ALA A 99 -10.90 -5.47 -39.67
C ALA A 99 -12.28 -5.35 -40.35
N ARG A 100 -12.92 -6.49 -40.68
CA ARG A 100 -14.27 -6.52 -41.25
C ARG A 100 -15.32 -5.98 -40.28
N ALA A 101 -15.28 -6.42 -39.02
CA ALA A 101 -16.18 -5.92 -37.98
C ALA A 101 -15.99 -4.42 -37.75
N HIS A 102 -14.74 -3.95 -37.68
CA HIS A 102 -14.44 -2.53 -37.53
C HIS A 102 -14.96 -1.71 -38.72
N ARG A 103 -14.79 -2.20 -39.95
CA ARG A 103 -15.32 -1.55 -41.14
C ARG A 103 -16.85 -1.55 -41.17
N ALA A 104 -17.49 -2.64 -40.76
CA ALA A 104 -18.94 -2.75 -40.71
C ALA A 104 -19.58 -1.88 -39.61
N LEU A 105 -18.93 -1.74 -38.46
CA LEU A 105 -19.47 -0.99 -37.32
C LEU A 105 -19.09 0.48 -37.35
N TYR A 106 -17.81 0.78 -37.56
CA TYR A 106 -17.30 2.15 -37.46
C TYR A 106 -17.14 2.82 -38.82
N GLY A 107 -16.78 2.05 -39.85
CA GLY A 107 -16.60 2.52 -41.22
C GLY A 107 -17.86 2.51 -42.08
N TYR A 108 -19.02 2.11 -41.54
CA TYR A 108 -20.28 2.20 -42.27
C TYR A 108 -20.65 3.67 -42.45
N ALA A 109 -20.77 4.08 -43.72
CA ALA A 109 -21.21 5.40 -44.11
C ALA A 109 -22.52 5.28 -44.88
N LEU A 110 -23.46 6.19 -44.64
CA LEU A 110 -24.70 6.20 -45.40
C LEU A 110 -24.41 6.53 -46.87
N PRO A 111 -25.12 5.92 -47.85
CA PRO A 111 -24.90 6.18 -49.27
C PRO A 111 -24.98 7.65 -49.66
N ASN A 112 -25.80 8.42 -48.93
CA ASN A 112 -26.04 9.84 -49.19
C ASN A 112 -25.06 10.78 -48.44
N ARG A 113 -24.22 10.27 -47.51
CA ARG A 113 -23.25 11.04 -46.72
C ARG A 113 -22.03 10.18 -46.35
N PRO A 114 -21.00 10.09 -47.21
CA PRO A 114 -19.82 9.26 -46.96
C PRO A 114 -19.00 9.70 -45.74
N ASP A 115 -19.10 10.97 -45.36
CA ASP A 115 -18.32 11.56 -44.26
C ASP A 115 -18.94 11.36 -42.87
N ALA A 116 -20.19 10.87 -42.81
CA ALA A 116 -20.95 10.64 -41.59
C ALA A 116 -20.78 9.18 -41.14
N THR A 117 -19.59 8.87 -40.61
CA THR A 117 -19.26 7.55 -40.07
C THR A 117 -19.55 7.46 -38.58
N ILE A 118 -19.89 6.26 -38.10
CA ILE A 118 -20.12 5.98 -36.68
C ILE A 118 -18.84 6.28 -35.86
N SER A 119 -17.64 6.01 -36.40
CA SER A 119 -16.38 6.43 -35.74
C SER A 119 -16.33 7.92 -35.46
N ARG A 120 -16.79 8.75 -36.40
CA ARG A 120 -16.77 10.21 -36.26
C ARG A 120 -17.80 10.68 -35.24
N ALA A 121 -18.97 10.05 -35.23
CA ALA A 121 -20.00 10.32 -34.22
C ALA A 121 -19.52 9.96 -32.80
N VAL A 122 -18.88 8.80 -32.63
CA VAL A 122 -18.31 8.37 -31.35
C VAL A 122 -17.17 9.28 -30.91
N ALA A 123 -16.27 9.66 -31.82
CA ALA A 123 -15.18 10.60 -31.52
C ALA A 123 -15.71 11.98 -31.09
N ALA A 124 -16.72 12.51 -31.79
CA ALA A 124 -17.35 13.77 -31.42
C ALA A 124 -18.05 13.68 -30.04
N ALA A 125 -18.78 12.60 -29.77
CA ALA A 125 -19.41 12.39 -28.48
C ALA A 125 -18.38 12.25 -27.33
N TYR A 126 -17.25 11.59 -27.59
CA TYR A 126 -16.16 11.45 -26.62
C TYR A 126 -15.52 12.80 -26.28
N GLU A 127 -15.21 13.63 -27.29
CA GLU A 127 -14.66 14.97 -27.04
C GLU A 127 -15.66 15.84 -26.26
N MET A 128 -16.95 15.80 -26.60
CA MET A 128 -17.98 16.50 -25.82
C MET A 128 -18.04 16.03 -24.35
N LEU A 129 -17.93 14.72 -24.10
CA LEU A 129 -17.90 14.17 -22.74
C LEU A 129 -16.65 14.62 -21.98
N LYS A 130 -15.50 14.66 -22.65
CA LYS A 130 -14.22 15.10 -22.08
C LYS A 130 -14.22 16.59 -21.74
N GLU A 131 -14.84 17.42 -22.59
CA GLU A 131 -15.08 18.84 -22.30
C GLU A 131 -15.97 19.01 -21.07
N ARG A 132 -17.07 18.25 -20.98
CA ARG A 132 -17.95 18.26 -19.80
C ARG A 132 -17.24 17.81 -18.54
N GLN A 133 -16.40 16.78 -18.62
CA GLN A 133 -15.62 16.31 -17.47
C GLN A 133 -14.67 17.41 -16.96
N ARG A 134 -13.95 18.09 -17.85
CA ARG A 134 -13.08 19.21 -17.47
C ARG A 134 -13.85 20.36 -16.84
N ALA A 135 -15.04 20.66 -17.36
CA ALA A 135 -15.90 21.68 -16.79
C ALA A 135 -16.34 21.30 -15.35
N GLN A 136 -16.73 20.04 -15.15
CA GLN A 136 -17.10 19.51 -13.83
C GLN A 136 -15.92 19.53 -12.85
N GLU A 137 -14.73 19.11 -13.27
CA GLU A 137 -13.52 19.16 -12.43
C GLU A 137 -13.16 20.59 -12.03
N ALA A 138 -13.35 21.56 -12.93
CA ALA A 138 -13.15 22.97 -12.61
C ALA A 138 -14.20 23.51 -11.62
N GLU A 139 -15.44 23.01 -11.69
CA GLU A 139 -16.50 23.34 -10.74
C GLU A 139 -16.23 22.70 -9.37
N THR A 140 -15.84 21.43 -9.31
CA THR A 140 -15.53 20.76 -8.04
C THR A 140 -14.37 21.44 -7.33
N GLN A 141 -13.30 21.79 -8.05
CA GLN A 141 -12.18 22.53 -7.47
C GLN A 141 -12.58 23.90 -6.90
N LYS A 142 -13.55 24.59 -7.53
CA LYS A 142 -14.08 25.86 -7.00
C LYS A 142 -14.87 25.62 -5.72
N LEU A 143 -15.72 24.58 -5.70
CA LEU A 143 -16.50 24.21 -4.53
C LEU A 143 -15.61 23.76 -3.37
N ASP A 144 -14.58 22.95 -3.63
CA ASP A 144 -13.63 22.51 -2.62
C ASP A 144 -12.92 23.70 -1.96
N ARG A 145 -12.48 24.68 -2.76
CA ARG A 145 -11.91 25.93 -2.21
C ARG A 145 -12.91 26.71 -1.37
N GLN A 146 -14.17 26.77 -1.77
CA GLN A 146 -15.21 27.41 -0.97
C GLN A 146 -15.45 26.66 0.35
N ILE A 147 -15.48 25.32 0.31
CA ILE A 147 -15.60 24.48 1.50
C ILE A 147 -14.41 24.70 2.43
N GLU A 148 -13.18 24.69 1.92
CA GLU A 148 -11.97 24.99 2.71
C GLU A 148 -12.05 26.39 3.36
N GLN A 149 -12.55 27.39 2.64
CA GLN A 149 -12.78 28.72 3.21
C GLN A 149 -13.82 28.69 4.34
N TYR A 150 -14.95 28.02 4.13
CA TYR A 150 -15.97 27.86 5.17
C TYR A 150 -15.46 27.06 6.38
N GLU A 151 -14.74 25.97 6.14
CA GLU A 151 -14.10 25.19 7.20
C GLU A 151 -13.06 26.02 7.96
N SER A 152 -12.27 26.84 7.27
CA SER A 152 -11.30 27.72 7.93
C SER A 152 -11.99 28.76 8.81
N MET A 153 -13.12 29.32 8.34
CA MET A 153 -13.93 30.26 9.10
C MET A 153 -14.56 29.58 10.32
N LEU A 154 -15.11 28.37 10.14
CA LEU A 154 -15.65 27.58 11.25
C LEU A 154 -14.56 27.21 12.25
N ARG A 155 -13.36 26.82 11.80
CA ARG A 155 -12.21 26.54 12.68
C ARG A 155 -11.69 27.78 13.40
N LEU A 156 -11.86 28.98 12.86
CA LEU A 156 -11.56 30.22 13.59
C LEU A 156 -12.61 30.51 14.68
N VAL A 157 -13.87 30.13 14.46
CA VAL A 157 -14.95 30.25 15.46
C VAL A 157 -14.87 29.16 16.53
N ASP A 158 -14.54 27.92 16.13
CA ASP A 158 -14.41 26.72 16.97
C ASP A 158 -12.98 26.45 17.47
N GLY A 159 -12.03 27.33 17.10
CA GLY A 159 -10.62 27.21 17.46
C GLY A 159 -10.40 27.16 18.98
N ARG A 160 -9.26 26.62 19.41
CA ARG A 160 -8.91 26.25 20.80
C ARG A 160 -9.10 27.37 21.86
N ASP A 161 -9.21 28.62 21.42
CA ASP A 161 -9.50 29.81 22.22
C ASP A 161 -10.80 30.51 21.76
N GLY A 162 -11.84 29.71 21.51
CA GLY A 162 -13.12 30.17 20.97
C GLY A 162 -13.78 31.23 21.85
N SER A 163 -13.91 32.43 21.30
CA SER A 163 -14.61 33.58 21.91
C SER A 163 -16.01 33.22 22.38
N PHE A 164 -16.72 32.33 21.69
CA PHE A 164 -18.04 31.86 22.10
C PHE A 164 -17.99 30.99 23.37
N GLY A 165 -17.04 30.07 23.46
CA GLY A 165 -16.84 29.25 24.67
C GLY A 165 -16.42 30.09 25.87
N GLN A 166 -15.63 31.14 25.66
CA GLN A 166 -15.26 32.10 26.70
C GLN A 166 -16.47 32.95 27.12
N VAL A 167 -17.26 33.47 26.17
CA VAL A 167 -18.51 34.19 26.47
C VAL A 167 -19.49 33.33 27.26
N VAL A 168 -19.62 32.03 26.93
CA VAL A 168 -20.47 31.10 27.70
C VAL A 168 -19.92 30.86 29.11
N LYS A 169 -18.59 30.71 29.26
CA LYS A 169 -17.95 30.57 30.59
C LYS A 169 -18.10 31.84 31.43
N ASP A 170 -17.90 33.01 30.84
CA ASP A 170 -18.03 34.31 31.51
C ASP A 170 -19.50 34.56 31.90
N MET A 171 -20.45 34.24 31.02
CA MET A 171 -21.88 34.31 31.35
C MET A 171 -22.27 33.36 32.49
N ALA A 172 -21.75 32.12 32.49
CA ALA A 172 -21.98 31.17 33.57
C ALA A 172 -21.37 31.65 34.90
N ARG A 173 -20.20 32.29 34.86
CA ARG A 173 -19.55 32.89 36.02
C ARG A 173 -20.37 34.05 36.59
N VAL A 174 -20.77 35.00 35.74
CA VAL A 174 -21.60 36.14 36.15
C VAL A 174 -22.91 35.66 36.78
N LYS A 175 -23.56 34.64 36.21
CA LYS A 175 -24.77 34.07 36.83
C LYS A 175 -24.53 33.54 38.24
N ARG A 176 -23.45 32.80 38.46
CA ARG A 176 -23.08 32.31 39.81
C ARG A 176 -22.82 33.47 40.78
N GLU A 177 -22.02 34.44 40.37
CA GLU A 177 -21.72 35.63 41.18
C GLU A 177 -23.00 36.42 41.50
N THR A 178 -23.94 36.55 40.55
CA THR A 178 -25.24 37.20 40.82
C THR A 178 -26.15 36.38 41.74
N GLU A 179 -26.09 35.04 41.69
CA GLU A 179 -26.83 34.18 42.61
C GLU A 179 -26.24 34.19 44.03
N GLU A 180 -24.92 34.23 44.15
CA GLU A 180 -24.22 34.40 45.42
C GLU A 180 -24.51 35.77 46.02
N CYS A 181 -24.41 36.84 45.22
CA CYS A 181 -24.81 38.18 45.64
C CYS A 181 -26.29 38.22 46.07
N ARG A 182 -27.21 37.56 45.35
CA ARG A 182 -28.61 37.41 45.78
C ARG A 182 -28.76 36.63 47.09
N LYS A 183 -27.94 35.60 47.32
CA LYS A 183 -27.97 34.84 48.59
C LYS A 183 -27.42 35.69 49.74
N ASP A 184 -26.38 36.47 49.51
CA ASP A 184 -25.80 37.34 50.51
C ASP A 184 -26.70 38.54 50.81
N LEU A 185 -27.38 39.11 49.81
CA LEU A 185 -28.44 40.11 50.02
C LEU A 185 -29.60 39.53 50.84
N ARG A 186 -29.97 38.26 50.67
CA ARG A 186 -30.93 37.57 51.55
C ARG A 186 -30.41 37.42 52.98
N ARG A 187 -29.14 37.05 53.16
CA ARG A 187 -28.51 36.90 54.48
C ARG A 187 -28.35 38.22 55.23
N LEU A 188 -28.10 39.31 54.50
CA LEU A 188 -28.03 40.66 55.04
C LEU A 188 -29.42 41.28 55.29
N GLY A 189 -30.51 40.56 55.00
CA GLY A 189 -31.88 41.02 55.19
C GLY A 189 -32.33 42.10 54.20
N TRP A 190 -31.58 42.30 53.11
CA TRP A 190 -31.84 43.34 52.11
C TRP A 190 -32.87 42.93 51.04
N THR A 191 -33.03 41.63 50.80
CA THR A 191 -34.10 41.10 49.96
C THR A 191 -35.03 40.27 50.84
N GLY A 192 -36.18 40.84 51.18
CA GLY A 192 -37.30 40.13 51.82
C GLY A 192 -37.97 39.20 50.81
N ASP A 193 -38.10 37.93 51.20
CA ASP A 193 -38.69 36.78 50.52
C ASP A 193 -38.29 36.53 49.04
#